data_AF-A0A1D2IFV9-F1
#
_entry.id   AF-A0A1D2IFV9-F1
#
_cell.length_a   1.000
_cell.length_b   1.000
_cell.length_c   1.000
_cell.angle_alpha   90.00
_cell.angle_beta   90.00
_cell.angle_gamma   90.00
#
_symmetry.space_group_name_H-M   'P 1'
#
loop_
_entity.id
_entity.type
_entity.pdbx_description
1 polymer ?
#
loop_
_entity_poly.entity_id
_entity_poly.type
_entity_poly.pdbx_seq_one_letter_code
_entity_poly.pdbx_strand_id
1 'polypeptide(L)'
;MHRSADGTWVPDWAETEPDLVPVPTIAWVSWHIGWWWSVTPDHTRGRPPRERTDITWPGEGSATVQWLRGLRTEWLATLDNLTDTDLDTTAPFPWPDAPECTLAHTVARVNTELLKNATEIGQLRMLRAAS
;
A
#
# COMPACT_ATOMS: atom_id res chain seq x y z
N MET A 1 14.01 -3.23 0.77
CA MET A 1 14.24 -2.84 -0.62
C MET A 1 15.71 -3.09 -0.93
N HIS A 2 16.00 -3.69 -2.07
CA HIS A 2 17.36 -3.80 -2.59
C HIS A 2 17.44 -3.25 -4.03
N ARG A 3 18.65 -2.92 -4.49
CA ARG A 3 18.88 -2.58 -5.89
C ARG A 3 19.14 -3.85 -6.68
N SER A 4 18.44 -4.03 -7.78
CA SER A 4 18.73 -5.02 -8.81
C SER A 4 20.03 -4.70 -9.57
N ALA A 5 20.44 -5.61 -10.46
CA ALA A 5 21.59 -5.41 -11.33
C ALA A 5 21.43 -4.23 -12.31
N ASP A 6 20.20 -3.92 -12.72
CA ASP A 6 19.89 -2.76 -13.59
C ASP A 6 19.66 -1.45 -12.82
N GLY A 7 19.79 -1.48 -11.49
CA GLY A 7 19.69 -0.32 -10.62
C GLY A 7 18.27 0.04 -10.19
N THR A 8 17.24 -0.69 -10.63
CA THR A 8 15.86 -0.54 -10.16
C THR A 8 15.71 -1.01 -8.71
N TRP A 9 14.72 -0.46 -7.99
CA TRP A 9 14.42 -0.86 -6.62
C TRP A 9 13.44 -2.02 -6.61
N VAL A 10 13.84 -3.11 -5.97
CA VAL A 10 13.03 -4.32 -5.83
C VAL A 10 12.63 -4.50 -4.35
N PRO A 11 11.36 -4.80 -4.06
CA PRO A 11 10.92 -5.11 -2.71
C PRO A 11 11.53 -6.43 -2.23
N ASP A 12 11.96 -6.47 -0.97
CA ASP A 12 12.29 -7.71 -0.29
C ASP A 12 10.98 -8.38 0.14
N TRP A 13 10.25 -8.94 -0.83
CA TRP A 13 8.99 -9.63 -0.61
C TRP A 13 9.20 -11.14 -0.64
N ALA A 14 8.56 -11.85 0.28
CA ALA A 14 8.44 -13.31 0.26
C ALA A 14 6.96 -13.68 0.37
N GLU A 15 6.48 -14.59 -0.50
CA GLU A 15 5.08 -15.06 -0.42
C GLU A 15 4.81 -15.85 0.86
N THR A 16 5.84 -16.56 1.35
CA THR A 16 5.82 -17.20 2.66
C THR A 16 6.68 -16.40 3.61
N GLU A 17 6.11 -16.05 4.76
CA GLU A 17 6.85 -15.36 5.82
C GLU A 17 8.03 -16.23 6.30
N PRO A 18 9.26 -15.69 6.34
CA PRO A 18 10.42 -16.44 6.80
C PRO A 18 10.39 -16.65 8.31
N ASP A 19 10.96 -17.77 8.79
CA ASP A 19 11.04 -18.12 10.22
C ASP A 19 11.66 -17.02 11.09
N LEU A 20 12.56 -16.21 10.52
CA LEU A 20 13.02 -14.96 11.11
C LEU A 20 12.46 -13.79 10.31
N VAL A 21 11.40 -13.17 10.84
CA VAL A 21 10.77 -12.01 10.23
C VAL A 21 11.74 -10.83 10.25
N PRO A 22 12.14 -10.30 9.08
CA PRO A 22 13.05 -9.16 9.03
C PRO A 22 12.36 -7.90 9.55
N VAL A 23 13.13 -7.05 10.25
CA VAL A 23 12.63 -5.73 10.65
C VAL A 23 12.45 -4.87 9.38
N PRO A 24 11.26 -4.33 9.13
CA PRO A 24 11.02 -3.54 7.92
C PRO A 24 11.82 -2.23 7.98
N THR A 25 12.34 -1.82 6.82
CA THR A 25 13.00 -0.52 6.65
C THR A 25 11.99 0.56 6.26
N ILE A 26 12.30 1.83 6.49
CA ILE A 26 11.45 2.95 6.00
C ILE A 26 11.20 2.84 4.50
N ALA A 27 12.21 2.43 3.73
CA ALA A 27 12.08 2.17 2.30
C ALA A 27 11.02 1.11 2.02
N TRP A 28 11.09 -0.05 2.70
CA TRP A 28 10.12 -1.13 2.53
C TRP A 28 8.71 -0.71 2.94
N VAL A 29 8.53 -0.05 4.10
CA VAL A 29 7.21 0.40 4.57
C VAL A 29 6.61 1.42 3.59
N SER A 30 7.41 2.36 3.09
CA SER A 30 6.92 3.36 2.14
C SER A 30 6.54 2.77 0.78
N TRP A 31 7.28 1.76 0.30
CA TRP A 31 6.87 0.98 -0.87
C TRP A 31 5.59 0.20 -0.61
N HIS A 32 5.45 -0.45 0.56
CA HIS A 32 4.28 -1.23 0.93
C HIS A 32 3.00 -0.37 0.97
N ILE A 33 3.08 0.86 1.51
CA ILE A 33 1.98 1.83 1.42
C ILE A 33 1.63 2.09 -0.04
N GLY A 34 2.63 2.39 -0.86
CA GLY A 34 2.41 2.71 -2.27
C GLY A 34 1.87 1.55 -3.09
N TRP A 35 2.22 0.31 -2.78
CA TRP A 35 1.62 -0.88 -3.37
C TRP A 35 0.13 -0.98 -3.07
N TRP A 36 -0.25 -0.96 -1.79
CA TRP A 36 -1.67 -1.00 -1.38
C TRP A 36 -2.49 0.10 -2.03
N TRP A 37 -1.97 1.33 -2.03
CA TRP A 37 -2.66 2.49 -2.60
C TRP A 37 -2.66 2.51 -4.13
N SER A 38 -1.80 1.70 -4.78
CA SER A 38 -1.83 1.49 -6.22
C SER A 38 -2.91 0.47 -6.62
N VAL A 39 -2.99 -0.67 -5.93
CA VAL A 39 -3.92 -1.73 -6.36
C VAL A 39 -5.36 -1.50 -5.90
N THR A 40 -5.57 -0.79 -4.78
CA THR A 40 -6.92 -0.55 -4.25
C THR A 40 -7.81 0.19 -5.26
N PRO A 41 -7.40 1.33 -5.86
CA PRO A 41 -8.21 2.00 -6.88
C PRO A 41 -8.50 1.14 -8.12
N ASP A 42 -7.58 0.24 -8.50
CA ASP A 42 -7.80 -0.65 -9.64
C ASP A 42 -8.93 -1.64 -9.32
N HIS A 43 -8.86 -2.27 -8.14
CA HIS A 43 -9.92 -3.15 -7.65
C HIS A 43 -11.27 -2.43 -7.49
N THR A 44 -11.28 -1.25 -6.86
CA THR A 44 -12.51 -0.47 -6.64
C THR A 44 -13.19 -0.09 -7.95
N ARG A 45 -12.42 0.16 -9.03
CA ARG A 45 -12.95 0.51 -10.35
C ARG A 45 -13.25 -0.72 -11.22
N GLY A 46 -13.08 -1.94 -10.70
CA GLY A 46 -13.26 -3.18 -11.46
C GLY A 46 -12.26 -3.34 -12.62
N ARG A 47 -11.08 -2.73 -12.52
CA ARG A 47 -10.00 -2.87 -13.51
C ARG A 47 -9.07 -4.00 -13.09
N PRO A 48 -8.35 -4.63 -14.05
CA PRO A 48 -7.24 -5.53 -13.70
C PRO A 48 -6.25 -4.78 -12.79
N PRO A 49 -5.96 -5.28 -11.57
CA PRO A 49 -5.02 -4.64 -10.68
C PRO A 49 -3.59 -4.72 -11.24
N ARG A 50 -2.80 -3.68 -11.00
CA ARG A 50 -1.35 -3.74 -11.26
C ARG A 50 -0.71 -4.89 -10.50
N GLU A 51 0.20 -5.61 -11.15
CA GLU A 51 0.99 -6.64 -10.47
C GLU A 51 1.91 -5.99 -9.44
N ARG A 52 2.15 -6.68 -8.32
CA ARG A 52 3.04 -6.19 -7.26
C ARG A 52 4.45 -5.91 -7.79
N THR A 53 4.92 -6.70 -8.76
CA THR A 53 6.23 -6.55 -9.41
C THR A 53 6.32 -5.32 -10.31
N ASP A 54 5.19 -4.79 -10.78
CA ASP A 54 5.16 -3.59 -11.63
C ASP A 54 5.26 -2.30 -10.81
N ILE A 55 5.17 -2.40 -9.48
CA ILE A 55 5.15 -1.25 -8.59
C ILE A 55 6.57 -1.00 -8.09
N THR A 56 7.24 -0.05 -8.73
CA THR A 56 8.61 0.34 -8.40
C THR A 56 8.62 1.42 -7.33
N TRP A 57 9.44 1.25 -6.30
CA TRP A 57 9.71 2.31 -5.32
C TRP A 57 10.59 3.40 -5.97
N PRO A 58 10.19 4.69 -5.93
CA PRO A 58 10.90 5.75 -6.66
C PRO A 58 12.22 6.18 -5.99
N GLY A 59 12.56 5.61 -4.83
CA GLY A 59 13.74 5.97 -4.05
C GLY A 59 13.43 6.98 -2.94
N GLU A 60 14.48 7.44 -2.27
CA GLU A 60 14.38 8.18 -1.02
C GLU A 60 13.85 9.62 -1.15
N GLY A 61 13.44 10.17 0.00
CA GLY A 61 13.13 11.60 0.14
C GLY A 61 11.92 12.07 -0.68
N SER A 62 12.13 13.12 -1.46
CA SER A 62 11.06 13.85 -2.15
C SER A 62 10.34 13.01 -3.20
N ALA A 63 11.04 12.10 -3.87
CA ALA A 63 10.46 11.23 -4.90
C ALA A 63 9.35 10.33 -4.31
N THR A 64 9.63 9.65 -3.19
CA THR A 64 8.61 8.86 -2.47
C THR A 64 7.45 9.71 -1.97
N VAL A 65 7.73 10.90 -1.41
CA VAL A 65 6.67 11.78 -0.90
C VAL A 65 5.73 12.23 -2.02
N GLN A 66 6.27 12.59 -3.19
CA GLN A 66 5.47 12.99 -4.35
C GLN A 66 4.64 11.83 -4.88
N TRP A 67 5.23 10.65 -4.99
CA TRP A 67 4.53 9.43 -5.43
C TRP A 67 3.35 9.10 -4.52
N LEU A 68 3.54 9.06 -3.20
CA LEU A 68 2.47 8.77 -2.23
C LEU A 68 1.35 9.84 -2.26
N ARG A 69 1.69 11.12 -2.50
CA ARG A 69 0.69 12.19 -2.67
C ARG A 69 -0.10 12.04 -3.98
N GLY A 70 0.55 11.57 -5.04
CA GLY A 70 -0.10 11.22 -6.29
C GLY A 70 -1.13 10.10 -6.09
N LEU A 71 -0.73 9.02 -5.42
CA LEU A 71 -1.63 7.92 -5.06
C LEU A 71 -2.81 8.38 -4.20
N ARG A 72 -2.58 9.30 -3.25
CA ARG A 72 -3.67 9.92 -2.49
C ARG A 72 -4.65 10.66 -3.38
N THR A 73 -4.16 11.41 -4.36
CA THR A 73 -5.01 12.14 -5.29
C THR A 73 -5.86 11.19 -6.13
N GLU A 74 -5.26 10.10 -6.63
CA GLU A 74 -5.98 9.04 -7.34
C GLU A 74 -7.06 8.38 -6.46
N TRP A 75 -6.73 8.10 -5.20
CA TRP A 75 -7.67 7.49 -4.27
C TRP A 75 -8.85 8.40 -3.97
N LEU A 76 -8.61 9.69 -3.71
CA LEU A 76 -9.69 10.67 -3.51
C LEU A 76 -10.61 10.77 -4.74
N ALA A 77 -10.05 10.83 -5.93
CA ALA A 77 -10.83 10.82 -7.17
C ALA A 77 -11.64 9.51 -7.35
N THR A 78 -11.19 8.40 -6.78
CA THR A 78 -11.97 7.15 -6.76
C THR A 78 -13.18 7.28 -5.84
N LEU A 79 -12.95 7.78 -4.62
CA LEU A 79 -13.99 7.98 -3.62
C LEU A 79 -15.06 8.97 -4.07
N ASP A 80 -14.68 10.04 -4.77
CA ASP A 80 -15.62 11.06 -5.29
C ASP A 80 -16.62 10.48 -6.31
N ASN A 81 -16.35 9.30 -6.88
CA ASN A 81 -17.23 8.62 -7.83
C ASN A 81 -18.06 7.48 -7.19
N LEU A 82 -17.88 7.20 -5.90
CA LEU A 82 -18.65 6.17 -5.21
C LEU A 82 -19.98 6.74 -4.71
N THR A 83 -21.04 5.97 -4.89
CA THR A 83 -22.35 6.20 -4.27
C THR A 83 -22.50 5.40 -2.98
N ASP A 84 -23.49 5.76 -2.16
CA ASP A 84 -23.83 4.97 -0.96
C ASP A 84 -24.14 3.51 -1.31
N THR A 85 -24.81 3.26 -2.44
CA THR A 85 -25.08 1.90 -2.95
C THR A 85 -23.79 1.15 -3.29
N ASP A 86 -22.78 1.83 -3.85
CA ASP A 86 -21.51 1.18 -4.18
C ASP A 86 -20.77 0.74 -2.91
N LEU A 87 -20.87 1.52 -1.82
CA LEU A 87 -20.25 1.21 -0.54
C LEU A 87 -20.80 -0.07 0.11
N ASP A 88 -22.04 -0.44 -0.20
CA ASP A 88 -22.71 -1.65 0.28
C ASP A 88 -22.42 -2.90 -0.57
N THR A 89 -21.76 -2.75 -1.72
CA THR A 89 -21.36 -3.89 -2.56
C THR A 89 -20.27 -4.72 -1.90
N THR A 90 -20.26 -6.03 -2.14
CA THR A 90 -19.19 -6.92 -1.67
C THR A 90 -17.84 -6.46 -2.23
N ALA A 91 -16.86 -6.32 -1.34
CA ALA A 91 -15.51 -5.90 -1.69
C ALA A 91 -14.80 -6.97 -2.53
N PRO A 92 -14.25 -6.63 -3.70
CA PRO A 92 -13.44 -7.56 -4.48
C PRO A 92 -12.04 -7.78 -3.88
N PHE A 93 -11.63 -6.94 -2.93
CA PHE A 93 -10.30 -6.90 -2.33
C PHE A 93 -10.35 -6.18 -0.97
N PRO A 94 -9.54 -6.59 0.04
CA PRO A 94 -8.49 -7.61 -0.01
C PRO A 94 -8.87 -8.99 0.54
N TRP A 95 -10.16 -9.23 0.81
CA TRP A 95 -10.59 -10.50 1.40
C TRP A 95 -11.15 -11.42 0.30
N PRO A 96 -10.40 -12.41 -0.17
CA PRO A 96 -11.00 -13.47 -0.98
C PRO A 96 -12.04 -14.21 -0.15
N ASP A 97 -13.18 -14.52 -0.75
CA ASP A 97 -14.24 -15.37 -0.17
C ASP A 97 -14.90 -14.85 1.12
N ALA A 98 -14.87 -13.53 1.38
CA ALA A 98 -15.55 -12.89 2.51
C ALA A 98 -16.73 -12.01 2.03
N PRO A 99 -17.90 -12.59 1.70
CA PRO A 99 -19.03 -11.86 1.13
C PRO A 99 -19.61 -10.78 2.05
N GLU A 100 -19.39 -10.88 3.37
CA GLU A 100 -19.79 -9.90 4.37
C GLU A 100 -18.95 -8.61 4.36
N CYS A 101 -17.76 -8.66 3.78
CA CYS A 101 -16.89 -7.49 3.67
C CYS A 101 -17.31 -6.65 2.47
N THR A 102 -17.80 -5.43 2.74
CA THR A 102 -18.25 -4.49 1.71
C THR A 102 -17.16 -3.51 1.27
N LEU A 103 -17.38 -2.75 0.19
CA LEU A 103 -16.46 -1.71 -0.26
C LEU A 103 -16.20 -0.66 0.83
N ALA A 104 -17.19 -0.34 1.68
CA ALA A 104 -16.97 0.49 2.86
C ALA A 104 -15.89 -0.07 3.80
N HIS A 105 -15.83 -1.40 3.98
CA HIS A 105 -14.78 -2.05 4.77
C HIS A 105 -13.41 -1.91 4.10
N THR A 106 -13.32 -1.99 2.77
CA THR A 106 -12.07 -1.72 2.04
C THR A 106 -11.59 -0.28 2.28
N VAL A 107 -12.50 0.70 2.20
CA VAL A 107 -12.17 2.11 2.48
C VAL A 107 -11.66 2.30 3.91
N ALA A 108 -12.35 1.72 4.90
CA ALA A 108 -11.93 1.76 6.30
C ALA A 108 -10.56 1.09 6.52
N ARG A 109 -10.32 -0.04 5.84
CA ARG A 109 -9.08 -0.79 5.91
C ARG A 109 -7.90 0.00 5.35
N VAL A 110 -8.02 0.59 4.16
CA VAL A 110 -6.93 1.38 3.54
C VAL A 110 -6.48 2.52 4.45
N ASN A 111 -7.42 3.18 5.13
CA ASN A 111 -7.10 4.20 6.12
C ASN A 111 -6.40 3.63 7.36
N THR A 112 -6.88 2.48 7.86
CA THR A 112 -6.28 1.80 9.02
C THR A 112 -4.85 1.32 8.72
N GLU A 113 -4.63 0.75 7.54
CA GLU A 113 -3.31 0.33 7.07
C GLU A 113 -2.37 1.53 6.92
N LEU A 114 -2.86 2.67 6.40
CA LEU A 114 -2.06 3.91 6.34
C LEU A 114 -1.64 4.36 7.73
N LEU A 115 -2.57 4.41 8.69
CA LEU A 115 -2.27 4.77 10.08
C LEU A 115 -1.19 3.84 10.66
N LYS A 116 -1.40 2.52 10.53
CA LYS A 116 -0.46 1.51 11.01
C LYS A 116 0.93 1.70 10.41
N ASN A 117 1.05 1.78 9.09
CA ASN A 117 2.34 1.97 8.42
C ASN A 117 3.00 3.33 8.78
N ALA A 118 2.22 4.39 9.00
CA ALA A 118 2.76 5.67 9.46
C ALA A 118 3.34 5.58 10.89
N THR A 119 2.68 4.82 11.78
CA THR A 119 3.22 4.58 13.13
C THR A 119 4.52 3.76 13.11
N GLU A 120 4.64 2.76 12.22
CA GLU A 120 5.87 2.00 12.03
C GLU A 120 7.03 2.90 11.56
N ILE A 121 6.78 3.78 10.58
CA ILE A 121 7.79 4.78 10.16
C ILE A 121 8.20 5.67 11.34
N GLY A 122 7.25 6.10 12.16
CA GLY A 122 7.51 6.88 13.38
C GLY A 122 8.46 6.15 14.34
N GLN A 123 8.16 4.88 14.64
CA GLN A 123 8.99 4.04 15.50
C GLN A 123 10.41 3.86 14.93
N LEU A 124 10.54 3.55 13.63
CA LEU A 124 11.84 3.40 12.97
C LEU A 124 12.67 4.69 13.03
N ARG A 125 12.03 5.85 12.90
CA ARG A 125 12.70 7.16 13.04
C ARG A 125 13.19 7.38 14.47
N MET A 126 12.40 7.03 15.48
CA MET A 126 12.80 7.15 16.89
C MET A 126 13.98 6.25 17.21
N LEU A 127 13.95 4.99 16.77
CA LEU A 127 15.06 4.05 16.95
C LEU A 127 16.34 4.55 16.29
N ARG A 128 16.25 5.07 15.05
CA ARG A 128 17.40 5.64 14.35
C ARG A 128 17.98 6.88 15.04
N ALA A 129 17.15 7.69 15.70
CA ALA A 129 17.61 8.87 16.43
C ALA A 129 18.25 8.53 17.78
N ALA A 130 17.90 7.38 18.36
CA ALA A 130 18.45 6.90 19.64
C ALA A 130 19.71 6.02 19.50
N SER A 131 20.06 5.63 18.26
CA SER A 131 21.22 4.79 17.93
C SER A 131 22.45 5.59 17.54
#